data_AF-A0A1U8L2I7-F1
#
_entry.id   AF-A0A1U8L2I7-F1
#
_cell.length_a   1.000
_cell.length_b   1.000
_cell.length_c   1.000
_cell.angle_alpha   90.00
_cell.angle_beta   90.00
_cell.angle_gamma   90.00
#
_symmetry.space_group_name_H-M   'P 1'
#
loop_
_entity.id
_entity.type
_entity.pdbx_description
1 polymer ?
#
loop_
_entity_poly.entity_id
_entity_poly.type
_entity_poly.pdbx_seq_one_letter_code
_entity_poly.pdbx_strand_id
1 'polypeptide(L)'
;MMQEKLEEYGQQTLIESEKTNGIGEKERKAAEYLEKLSRDGFERKMKDYKLDALVTLGISLAMTVLAIGGYPGISVPAGYQSVGMPFGIYFGGLKGSEPKLIEMAYAFEQATRLRKPPPQFFQLTNHFLFGTV
;
A
#
# COMPACT_ATOMS: atom_id res chain seq x y z
N MET A 1 14.31 -7.15 -28.35
CA MET A 1 13.87 -5.99 -27.54
C MET A 1 12.35 -6.00 -27.51
N MET A 2 11.71 -5.82 -26.36
CA MET A 2 10.25 -5.65 -26.32
C MET A 2 9.89 -4.30 -26.93
N GLN A 3 8.93 -4.29 -27.86
CA GLN A 3 8.41 -3.08 -28.48
C GLN A 3 7.30 -2.49 -27.60
N GLU A 4 7.26 -1.17 -27.44
CA GLU A 4 6.27 -0.50 -26.59
C GLU A 4 4.84 -0.66 -27.16
N LYS A 5 3.90 -1.13 -26.33
CA LYS A 5 2.50 -1.40 -26.70
C LYS A 5 1.60 -0.16 -26.57
N LEU A 6 1.96 0.92 -27.25
CA LEU A 6 1.31 2.23 -27.08
C LEU A 6 -0.16 2.25 -27.51
N GLU A 7 -0.55 1.44 -28.49
CA GLU A 7 -1.96 1.30 -28.90
C GLU A 7 -2.83 0.61 -27.85
N GLU A 8 -2.25 -0.27 -27.03
CA GLU A 8 -2.99 -1.04 -26.02
C GLU A 8 -3.09 -0.29 -24.68
N TYR A 9 -1.99 0.36 -24.24
CA TYR A 9 -1.91 0.96 -22.90
C TYR A 9 -1.82 2.50 -22.89
N GLY A 10 -1.49 3.14 -24.02
CA GLY A 10 -1.36 4.60 -24.13
C GLY A 10 -0.27 5.23 -23.24
N GLN A 11 -0.18 6.56 -23.28
CA GLN A 11 0.73 7.37 -22.43
C GLN A 11 0.07 8.66 -21.91
N GLN A 12 -1.25 8.66 -21.76
CA GLN A 12 -2.01 9.89 -21.52
C GLN A 12 -1.54 10.66 -20.27
N THR A 13 -1.29 9.97 -19.14
CA THR A 13 -0.82 10.62 -17.91
C THR A 13 0.54 11.29 -18.08
N LEU A 14 1.47 10.67 -18.81
CA LEU A 14 2.79 11.25 -19.06
C LEU A 14 2.67 12.47 -20.00
N ILE A 15 1.86 12.36 -21.06
CA ILE A 15 1.60 13.45 -22.00
C ILE A 15 0.91 14.63 -21.30
N GLU A 16 -0.05 14.37 -20.40
CA GLU A 16 -0.71 15.40 -19.59
C GLU A 16 0.26 16.05 -18.60
N SER A 17 1.13 15.26 -17.96
CA SER A 17 2.17 15.77 -17.07
C SER A 17 3.16 16.68 -17.81
N GLU A 18 3.59 16.31 -19.01
CA GLU A 18 4.50 17.11 -19.85
C GLU A 18 3.86 18.44 -20.28
N LYS A 19 2.53 18.47 -20.47
CA LYS A 19 1.79 19.70 -20.79
C LYS A 19 1.66 20.67 -19.61
N THR A 20 2.04 20.26 -18.39
CA THR A 20 2.00 21.14 -17.23
C THR A 20 3.21 22.06 -17.16
N ASN A 21 3.12 23.15 -16.39
CA ASN A 21 4.26 24.02 -16.10
C ASN A 21 5.04 23.57 -14.85
N GLY A 22 4.86 22.32 -14.40
CA GLY A 22 5.49 21.79 -13.19
C GLY A 22 4.89 22.35 -11.89
N ILE A 23 5.74 22.55 -10.87
CA ILE A 23 5.33 22.94 -9.51
C ILE A 23 5.16 24.46 -9.41
N GLY A 24 3.90 24.92 -9.36
CA GLY A 24 3.51 26.31 -9.15
C GLY A 24 3.03 26.63 -7.73
N GLU A 25 2.41 27.79 -7.57
CA GLU A 25 1.86 28.25 -6.28
C GLU A 25 0.76 27.31 -5.76
N LYS A 26 -0.11 26.84 -6.66
CA LYS A 26 -1.22 25.94 -6.32
C LYS A 26 -0.71 24.60 -5.79
N GLU A 27 0.29 24.01 -6.45
CA GLU A 27 0.88 22.73 -6.08
C GLU A 27 1.62 22.84 -4.74
N ARG A 28 2.34 23.95 -4.51
CA ARG A 28 2.98 24.23 -3.20
C ARG A 28 1.97 24.37 -2.07
N LYS A 29 0.90 25.16 -2.29
CA LYS A 29 -0.19 25.28 -1.31
C LYS A 29 -0.83 23.93 -1.01
N ALA A 30 -1.06 23.11 -2.03
CA ALA A 30 -1.58 21.76 -1.83
C ALA A 30 -0.62 20.90 -0.97
N ALA A 31 0.68 20.95 -1.23
CA ALA A 31 1.68 20.24 -0.43
C ALA A 31 1.70 20.73 1.04
N GLU A 32 1.64 22.03 1.29
CA GLU A 32 1.54 22.61 2.64
C GLU A 32 0.27 22.14 3.37
N TYR A 33 -0.87 22.09 2.67
CA TYR A 33 -2.11 21.55 3.25
C TYR A 33 -1.99 20.07 3.59
N LEU A 34 -1.36 19.26 2.73
CA LEU A 34 -1.12 17.85 2.96
C LEU A 34 -0.19 17.63 4.17
N GLU A 35 0.89 18.41 4.28
CA GLU A 35 1.77 18.38 5.45
C GLU A 35 1.03 18.72 6.74
N LYS A 36 0.20 19.77 6.71
CA LYS A 36 -0.63 20.15 7.86
C LYS A 36 -1.61 19.04 8.24
N LEU A 37 -2.30 18.44 7.27
CA LEU A 37 -3.21 17.31 7.51
C LEU A 37 -2.50 16.11 8.11
N SER A 38 -1.27 15.82 7.65
CA SER A 38 -0.47 14.73 8.16
C SER A 38 -0.04 14.93 9.62
N ARG A 39 0.50 16.12 9.93
CA ARG A 39 0.93 16.50 11.28
C ARG A 39 -0.24 16.60 12.26
N ASP A 40 -1.29 17.33 11.89
CA ASP A 40 -2.42 17.61 12.78
C ASP A 40 -3.41 16.43 12.84
N GLY A 41 -3.36 15.53 11.86
CA GLY A 41 -4.15 14.30 11.78
C GLY A 41 -3.40 13.11 12.38
N PHE A 42 -2.72 12.34 11.54
CA PHE A 42 -2.10 11.07 11.92
C PHE A 42 -1.08 11.22 13.05
N GLU A 43 -0.11 12.13 12.89
CA GLU A 43 0.99 12.25 13.86
C GLU A 43 0.47 12.66 15.24
N ARG A 44 -0.35 13.72 15.29
CA ARG A 44 -0.97 14.16 16.55
C ARG A 44 -1.80 13.05 17.18
N LYS A 45 -2.61 12.32 16.40
CA LYS A 45 -3.46 11.25 16.96
C LYS A 45 -2.66 10.06 17.48
N MET A 46 -1.58 9.66 16.81
CA MET A 46 -0.66 8.65 17.32
C MET A 46 -0.05 9.07 18.67
N LYS A 47 0.35 10.34 18.82
CA LYS A 47 0.92 10.88 20.07
C LYS A 47 -0.12 11.03 21.18
N ASP A 48 -1.28 11.64 20.88
CA ASP A 48 -2.36 11.89 21.86
C ASP A 48 -2.82 10.58 22.51
N TYR A 49 -3.01 9.55 21.69
CA TYR A 49 -3.46 8.23 22.14
C TYR A 49 -2.32 7.30 22.54
N LYS A 50 -1.06 7.74 22.45
CA LYS A 50 0.14 6.97 22.79
C LYS A 50 0.17 5.61 22.08
N LEU A 51 -0.10 5.60 20.78
CA LEU A 51 -0.17 4.40 19.96
C LEU A 51 1.20 4.04 19.41
N ASP A 52 1.54 2.75 19.44
CA ASP A 52 2.78 2.25 18.84
C ASP A 52 2.64 2.00 17.34
N ALA A 53 1.43 1.64 16.86
CA ALA A 53 1.14 1.42 15.46
C ALA A 53 -0.33 1.66 15.11
N LEU A 54 -0.57 2.08 13.87
CA LEU A 54 -1.86 1.97 13.17
C LEU A 54 -1.92 0.63 12.45
N VAL A 55 -3.06 -0.06 12.52
CA VAL A 55 -3.27 -1.34 11.85
C VAL A 55 -4.48 -1.24 10.92
N THR A 56 -4.30 -1.59 9.64
CA THR A 56 -5.39 -1.64 8.66
C THR A 56 -5.33 -2.89 7.80
N LEU A 57 -6.43 -3.25 7.14
CA LEU A 57 -6.43 -4.28 6.12
C LEU A 57 -5.86 -3.74 4.81
N GLY A 58 -4.94 -4.48 4.19
CA GLY A 58 -4.50 -4.35 2.81
C GLY A 58 -4.24 -2.94 2.28
N ILE A 59 -4.50 -2.75 0.98
CA ILE A 59 -4.51 -1.43 0.32
C ILE A 59 -5.64 -0.62 0.93
N SER A 60 -5.29 0.41 1.70
CA SER A 60 -6.25 1.30 2.34
C SER A 60 -5.78 2.74 2.25
N LEU A 61 -6.68 3.68 2.54
CA LEU A 61 -6.37 5.11 2.62
C LEU A 61 -5.24 5.43 3.62
N ALA A 62 -4.97 4.54 4.58
CA ALA A 62 -3.87 4.71 5.52
C ALA A 62 -2.51 4.79 4.81
N MET A 63 -2.31 4.05 3.71
CA MET A 63 -1.05 4.09 2.94
C MET A 63 -0.78 5.50 2.41
N THR A 64 -1.82 6.18 1.89
CA THR A 64 -1.71 7.56 1.41
C THR A 64 -1.38 8.52 2.53
N VAL A 65 -2.03 8.37 3.69
CA VAL A 65 -1.75 9.21 4.87
C VAL A 65 -0.31 9.04 5.36
N LEU A 66 0.19 7.80 5.41
CA LEU A 66 1.59 7.54 5.78
C LEU A 66 2.56 8.10 4.74
N ALA A 67 2.28 7.91 3.45
CA ALA A 67 3.12 8.39 2.35
C ALA A 67 3.23 9.93 2.34
N ILE A 68 2.12 10.65 2.56
CA ILE A 68 2.13 12.12 2.66
C ILE A 68 3.07 12.58 3.80
N GLY A 69 3.02 11.92 4.95
CA GLY A 69 3.87 12.26 6.10
C GLY A 69 5.31 11.76 6.02
N GLY A 70 5.63 10.88 5.07
CA GLY A 70 6.89 10.15 5.05
C GLY A 70 7.04 9.24 6.28
N TYR A 71 5.95 8.58 6.68
CA TYR A 71 5.90 7.65 7.81
C TYR A 71 6.14 6.21 7.36
N PRO A 72 6.81 5.38 8.18
CA PRO A 72 7.05 3.99 7.83
C PRO A 72 5.77 3.16 7.92
N GLY A 73 5.65 2.18 7.03
CA GLY A 73 4.65 1.13 7.14
C GLY A 73 5.10 -0.17 6.48
N ILE A 74 4.58 -1.29 6.98
CA ILE A 74 4.94 -2.65 6.59
C ILE A 74 3.68 -3.49 6.41
N SER A 75 3.61 -4.24 5.30
CA SER A 75 2.49 -5.14 4.99
C SER A 75 2.95 -6.59 5.12
N VAL A 76 2.15 -7.43 5.79
CA VAL A 76 2.40 -8.88 5.92
C VAL A 76 1.15 -9.68 5.52
N PRO A 77 1.29 -10.88 4.94
CA PRO A 77 0.15 -11.70 4.53
C PRO A 77 -0.79 -12.03 5.69
N ALA A 78 -2.08 -11.75 5.52
CA ALA A 78 -3.11 -11.93 6.54
C ALA A 78 -4.24 -12.90 6.13
N GLY A 79 -4.18 -13.44 4.91
CA GLY A 79 -5.10 -14.48 4.48
C GLY A 79 -5.45 -14.39 3.01
N TYR A 80 -6.55 -15.06 2.66
CA TYR A 80 -7.07 -15.16 1.30
C TYR A 80 -8.59 -15.00 1.33
N GLN A 81 -9.14 -14.32 0.33
CA GLN A 81 -10.58 -14.29 0.09
C GLN A 81 -11.07 -15.65 -0.42
N SER A 82 -12.40 -15.86 -0.47
CA SER A 82 -13.01 -17.10 -0.96
C SER A 82 -12.53 -17.50 -2.36
N VAL A 83 -12.25 -16.51 -3.22
CA VAL A 83 -11.73 -16.68 -4.59
C VAL A 83 -10.21 -16.91 -4.65
N GLY A 84 -9.54 -17.09 -3.51
CA GLY A 84 -8.09 -17.31 -3.44
C GLY A 84 -7.24 -16.05 -3.60
N MET A 85 -7.84 -14.86 -3.63
CA MET A 85 -7.10 -13.59 -3.70
C MET A 85 -6.42 -13.30 -2.35
N PRO A 86 -5.09 -13.15 -2.28
CA PRO A 86 -4.40 -12.83 -1.04
C PRO A 86 -4.74 -11.42 -0.56
N PHE A 87 -4.81 -11.23 0.76
CA PHE A 87 -4.81 -9.91 1.36
C PHE A 87 -3.81 -9.84 2.52
N GLY A 88 -3.31 -8.64 2.78
CA GLY A 88 -2.36 -8.37 3.87
C GLY A 88 -3.01 -7.62 5.02
N ILE A 89 -2.29 -7.58 6.14
CA ILE A 89 -2.49 -6.60 7.21
C ILE A 89 -1.32 -5.62 7.15
N TYR A 90 -1.62 -4.34 7.33
CA TYR A 90 -0.68 -3.25 7.17
C TYR A 90 -0.50 -2.54 8.51
N PHE A 91 0.75 -2.47 8.97
CA PHE A 91 1.16 -1.75 10.17
C PHE A 91 1.84 -0.45 9.75
N GLY A 92 1.42 0.67 10.33
CA GLY A 92 2.01 2.00 10.13
C GLY A 92 2.43 2.63 11.43
N GLY A 93 3.46 3.46 11.44
CA GLY A 93 3.94 4.10 12.67
C GLY A 93 4.51 5.50 12.42
N LEU A 94 5.04 6.13 13.47
CA LEU A 94 5.71 7.43 13.34
C LEU A 94 7.13 7.27 12.78
N LYS A 95 7.75 8.36 12.33
CA LYS A 95 9.15 8.35 11.87
C LYS A 95 10.05 7.76 12.95
N GLY A 96 10.95 6.83 12.57
CA GLY A 96 11.84 6.15 13.50
C GLY A 96 11.23 4.90 14.17
N SER A 97 9.96 4.57 13.90
CA SER A 97 9.32 3.38 14.47
C SER A 97 9.59 2.09 13.68
N GLU A 98 10.45 2.12 12.65
CA GLU A 98 10.77 0.97 11.80
C GLU A 98 11.15 -0.28 12.61
N PRO A 99 12.03 -0.22 13.64
CA PRO A 99 12.35 -1.40 14.43
C PRO A 99 11.13 -2.00 15.14
N LYS A 100 10.27 -1.15 15.72
CA LYS A 100 9.05 -1.57 16.41
C LYS A 100 8.04 -2.20 15.44
N LEU A 101 7.90 -1.64 14.23
CA LEU A 101 7.04 -2.19 13.20
C LEU A 101 7.53 -3.55 12.71
N ILE A 102 8.84 -3.75 12.59
CA ILE A 102 9.43 -5.06 12.25
C ILE A 102 9.15 -6.07 13.36
N GLU A 103 9.30 -5.70 14.64
CA GLU A 103 8.96 -6.57 15.78
C GLU A 103 7.49 -7.04 15.71
N MET A 104 6.56 -6.11 15.50
CA MET A 104 5.13 -6.41 15.42
C MET A 104 4.79 -7.27 14.20
N ALA A 105 5.32 -6.91 13.03
CA ALA A 105 5.09 -7.65 11.80
C ALA A 105 5.64 -9.08 11.89
N TYR A 106 6.84 -9.25 12.45
CA TYR A 106 7.45 -10.56 12.67
C TYR A 106 6.63 -11.40 13.66
N ALA A 107 6.19 -10.81 14.78
CA ALA A 107 5.35 -11.51 15.74
C ALA A 107 4.04 -11.99 15.08
N PHE A 108 3.39 -11.14 14.27
CA PHE A 108 2.18 -11.50 13.54
C PHE A 108 2.44 -12.61 12.50
N GLU A 109 3.49 -12.47 11.69
CA GLU A 109 3.86 -13.47 10.69
C GLU A 109 4.12 -14.84 11.34
N GLN A 110 4.90 -14.87 12.41
CA GLN A 110 5.30 -16.11 13.07
C GLN A 110 4.15 -16.79 13.82
N ALA A 111 3.23 -16.00 14.39
CA ALA A 111 2.04 -16.52 15.06
C ALA A 111 1.02 -17.12 14.07
N THR A 112 0.94 -16.57 12.85
CA THR A 112 -0.15 -16.90 11.92
C THR A 112 0.29 -17.77 10.74
N ARG A 113 1.50 -17.58 10.21
CA ARG A 113 2.09 -18.30 9.08
C ARG A 113 1.15 -18.45 7.88
N LEU A 114 0.35 -17.43 7.60
CA LEU A 114 -0.77 -17.50 6.65
C LEU A 114 -0.34 -17.56 5.19
N ARG A 115 0.90 -17.13 4.87
CA ARG A 115 1.40 -17.11 3.49
C ARG A 115 1.48 -18.52 2.91
N LYS A 116 0.83 -18.73 1.78
CA LYS A 116 0.96 -19.94 0.94
C LYS A 116 1.68 -19.58 -0.36
N PRO A 117 2.56 -20.45 -0.89
CA PRO A 117 3.04 -20.33 -2.26
C PRO A 117 1.87 -20.28 -3.24
N PRO A 118 1.96 -19.52 -4.35
CA PRO A 118 0.95 -19.58 -5.39
C PRO A 118 0.87 -20.99 -5.97
N PRO A 119 -0.31 -21.43 -6.45
CA PRO A 119 -0.44 -22.72 -7.13
C PRO A 119 0.49 -22.78 -8.33
N GLN A 120 1.04 -23.97 -8.60
CA GLN A 120 1.92 -24.18 -9.75
C GLN A 120 1.13 -24.00 -11.05
N PHE A 121 1.75 -23.40 -12.08
CA PHE A 121 1.13 -22.98 -13.34
C PHE A 121 0.22 -24.04 -14.00
N PHE A 122 0.54 -25.33 -13.87
CA PHE A 122 -0.26 -26.45 -14.40
C PHE A 122 -1.62 -26.66 -13.71
N GLN A 123 -1.86 -26.10 -12.53
CA GLN A 123 -3.15 -26.19 -11.83
C GLN A 123 -4.11 -25.04 -12.22
N LEU A 124 -3.61 -23.97 -12.85
CA LEU A 124 -4.42 -22.82 -13.24
C LEU A 124 -5.26 -23.11 -14.50
N THR A 125 -4.80 -24.02 -15.38
CA THR A 125 -5.49 -24.32 -16.65
C THR A 125 -6.82 -25.03 -16.46
N ASN A 126 -6.99 -25.79 -15.37
CA ASN A 126 -8.22 -26.58 -15.17
C ASN A 126 -9.31 -25.81 -14.40
N HIS A 127 -8.97 -24.82 -13.58
CA HIS A 127 -9.97 -24.10 -12.76
C HIS A 127 -10.39 -22.74 -13.36
N PHE A 128 -9.52 -22.09 -14.14
CA PHE A 128 -9.82 -20.78 -14.74
C PHE A 128 -10.43 -20.86 -16.15
N LEU A 129 -10.10 -21.90 -16.95
CA LEU A 129 -10.62 -22.04 -18.32
C LEU A 129 -11.92 -22.83 -18.40
N PHE A 130 -12.12 -23.76 -17.46
CA PHE A 130 -13.28 -24.63 -17.40
C PHE A 130 -13.84 -24.53 -15.98
N GLY A 131 -14.63 -23.50 -15.72
CA GLY A 131 -15.42 -23.45 -14.49
C GLY A 131 -16.14 -24.79 -14.31
N THR A 132 -15.98 -25.42 -13.16
CA THR A 132 -16.60 -26.71 -12.86
C THR A 132 -18.11 -26.58 -12.88
N VAL A 133 -18.73 -27.15 -13.93
CA VAL A 133 -20.07 -27.76 -13.89
C VAL A 133 -19.88 -29.27 -13.91
#